data_AF-A0A6G3MJD3-F1
#
_entry.id   AF-A0A6G3MJD3-F1
#
_cell.length_a   1.000
_cell.length_b   1.000
_cell.length_c   1.000
_cell.angle_alpha   90.00
_cell.angle_beta   90.00
_cell.angle_gamma   90.00
#
_symmetry.space_group_name_H-M   'P 1'
#
loop_
_entity.id
_entity.type
_entity.pdbx_description
1 polymer ?
#
loop_
_entity_poly.entity_id
_entity_poly.type
_entity_poly.pdbx_seq_one_letter_code
_entity_poly.pdbx_strand_id
1 'polypeptide(L)'
;HAYNTIASKNDSFEVSILKIFYRLPSRRKYTKYYDSVKNPISFYQIRSKIHRKIYTDKEQLISDTLLLFYNALAYYPKDCTIYTISEKFIQFLEGMKKMQLTTKFLKSAIQTTVSIPHPKQELNNSTKDIRMVKKEINVTRVFKKLVRLKVFSFIHSQDPLDYHLISKEFMSIPCKEECPNYYKIIPEPIDLTTIGNNITQLKYKTINVFIQDIALLIANARFFNNALSQIYQDTIKIEEFIS
;
A
#
# COMPACT_ATOMS: atom_id res chain seq x y z
N HIS A 1 2.97 28.85 -19.70
CA HIS A 1 4.09 28.44 -20.58
C HIS A 1 5.31 27.86 -19.82
N ALA A 2 5.14 27.09 -18.73
CA ALA A 2 6.29 26.58 -17.94
C ALA A 2 6.06 25.23 -17.23
N TYR A 3 5.36 24.28 -17.86
CA TYR A 3 5.16 22.93 -17.29
C TYR A 3 6.10 21.85 -17.87
N ASN A 4 7.01 22.21 -18.78
CA ASN A 4 7.80 21.26 -19.57
C ASN A 4 9.32 21.37 -19.37
N THR A 5 9.84 21.44 -18.14
CA THR A 5 11.31 21.54 -18.01
C THR A 5 11.93 20.89 -16.79
N ILE A 6 11.75 19.55 -16.63
CA ILE A 6 12.79 18.67 -16.05
C ILE A 6 12.73 17.25 -16.68
N ALA A 7 12.43 17.15 -17.97
CA ALA A 7 12.62 15.90 -18.72
C ALA A 7 13.76 16.13 -19.72
N SER A 8 14.89 15.45 -19.55
CA SER A 8 15.80 15.30 -20.68
C SER A 8 15.07 14.49 -21.75
N LYS A 9 15.36 14.70 -23.04
CA LYS A 9 14.70 13.99 -24.17
C LYS A 9 14.76 12.45 -24.06
N ASN A 10 15.57 11.90 -23.14
CA ASN A 10 15.80 10.48 -22.93
C ASN A 10 15.25 9.94 -21.59
N ASP A 11 14.67 10.78 -20.73
CA ASP A 11 14.10 10.30 -19.45
C ASP A 11 12.69 9.75 -19.66
N SER A 12 12.38 8.61 -19.05
CA SER A 12 10.99 8.17 -18.95
C SER A 12 10.17 9.20 -18.17
N PHE A 13 8.89 9.35 -18.48
CA PHE A 13 8.01 10.30 -17.82
C PHE A 13 7.93 10.03 -16.30
N GLU A 14 8.04 8.76 -15.87
CA GLU A 14 8.14 8.39 -14.45
C GLU A 14 9.40 8.96 -13.79
N VAL A 15 10.55 8.91 -14.48
CA VAL A 15 11.82 9.49 -13.98
C VAL A 15 11.71 11.01 -13.86
N SER A 16 11.02 11.65 -14.79
CA SER A 16 10.81 13.10 -14.79
C SER A 16 9.95 13.58 -13.61
N ILE A 17 8.88 12.84 -13.27
CA ILE A 17 8.04 13.14 -12.11
C ILE A 17 8.80 12.96 -10.80
N LEU A 18 9.57 11.87 -10.67
CA LEU A 18 10.38 11.64 -9.48
C LEU A 18 11.42 12.75 -9.27
N LYS A 19 12.00 13.29 -10.34
CA LYS A 19 12.93 14.43 -10.26
C LYS A 19 12.29 15.69 -9.66
N ILE A 20 11.01 15.94 -9.93
CA ILE A 20 10.27 17.11 -9.41
C ILE A 20 10.14 17.06 -7.89
N PHE A 21 9.86 15.88 -7.33
CA PHE A 21 9.72 15.71 -5.89
C PHE A 21 11.07 15.46 -5.18
N TYR A 22 12.11 15.07 -5.93
CA TYR A 22 13.39 14.69 -5.34
C TYR A 22 14.16 15.88 -4.76
N ARG A 23 14.16 17.03 -5.43
CA ARG A 23 14.84 18.25 -4.98
C ARG A 23 13.94 19.46 -5.08
N LEU A 24 14.11 20.40 -4.16
CA LEU A 24 13.42 21.69 -4.23
C LEU A 24 13.81 22.48 -5.49
N PRO A 25 12.84 23.17 -6.12
CA PRO A 25 13.14 24.08 -7.21
C PRO A 25 13.99 25.25 -6.72
N SER A 26 14.86 25.79 -7.58
CA SER A 26 15.72 26.91 -7.21
C SER A 26 14.90 28.13 -6.79
N ARG A 27 15.13 28.64 -5.57
CA ARG A 27 14.41 29.78 -5.01
C ARG A 27 14.55 31.07 -5.82
N ARG A 28 15.70 31.26 -6.47
CA ARG A 28 15.94 32.41 -7.36
C ARG A 28 15.17 32.30 -8.68
N LYS A 29 15.02 31.09 -9.23
CA LYS A 29 14.39 30.87 -10.55
C LYS A 29 12.88 30.67 -10.46
N TYR A 30 12.39 30.14 -9.35
CA TYR A 30 10.99 29.76 -9.16
C TYR A 30 10.37 30.52 -7.98
N THR A 31 10.45 31.85 -8.00
CA THR A 31 9.94 32.70 -6.91
C THR A 31 8.46 32.44 -6.60
N LYS A 32 7.62 32.34 -7.64
CA LYS A 32 6.18 32.02 -7.54
C LYS A 32 5.89 30.72 -6.79
N TYR A 33 6.79 29.73 -6.85
CA TYR A 33 6.63 28.49 -6.07
C TYR A 33 6.70 28.79 -4.56
N TYR A 34 7.64 29.63 -4.15
CA TYR A 34 7.82 30.00 -2.75
C TYR A 34 6.80 31.03 -2.25
N ASP A 35 6.06 31.68 -3.15
CA ASP A 35 4.91 32.50 -2.78
C ASP A 35 3.73 31.62 -2.34
N SER A 36 3.44 30.55 -3.10
CA SER A 36 2.35 29.60 -2.82
C SER A 36 2.71 28.55 -1.76
N VAL A 37 3.97 28.09 -1.72
CA VAL A 37 4.42 27.00 -0.85
C VAL A 37 5.18 27.55 0.35
N LYS A 38 4.53 27.52 1.52
CA LYS A 38 5.08 28.10 2.76
C LYS A 38 6.14 27.24 3.44
N ASN A 39 5.99 25.91 3.38
CA ASN A 39 6.92 24.95 3.99
C ASN A 39 7.49 24.00 2.94
N PRO A 40 8.43 24.45 2.07
CA PRO A 40 9.01 23.63 1.03
C PRO A 40 9.72 22.40 1.60
N ILE A 41 9.39 21.22 1.07
CA ILE A 41 10.04 19.96 1.39
C ILE A 41 10.25 19.14 0.12
N SER A 42 11.25 18.26 0.14
CA SER A 42 11.61 17.36 -0.96
C SER A 42 12.01 15.98 -0.43
N PHE A 43 11.98 14.95 -1.28
CA PHE A 43 12.44 13.62 -0.88
C PHE A 43 13.92 13.60 -0.48
N TYR A 44 14.77 14.47 -1.05
CA TYR A 44 16.15 14.61 -0.59
C TYR A 44 16.23 15.05 0.87
N GLN A 45 15.42 16.03 1.28
CA GLN A 45 15.36 16.50 2.66
C GLN A 45 14.78 15.44 3.58
N ILE A 46 13.69 14.77 3.19
CA ILE A 46 13.09 13.66 3.95
C ILE A 46 14.13 12.55 4.15
N ARG A 47 14.80 12.12 3.08
CA ARG A 47 15.89 11.13 3.14
C ARG A 47 17.02 11.56 4.07
N SER A 48 17.43 12.83 4.02
CA SER A 48 18.45 13.37 4.91
C SER A 48 18.00 13.31 6.38
N LYS A 49 16.74 13.66 6.67
CA LYS A 49 16.14 13.55 8.01
C LYS A 49 16.09 12.11 8.51
N ILE A 50 15.77 11.14 7.65
CA ILE A 50 15.84 9.70 7.98
C ILE A 50 17.27 9.30 8.35
N HIS A 51 18.25 9.62 7.49
CA HIS A 51 19.63 9.21 7.71
C HIS A 51 20.24 9.81 8.98
N ARG A 52 19.87 11.05 9.30
CA ARG A 52 20.28 11.75 10.52
C ARG A 52 19.44 11.39 11.74
N LYS A 53 18.50 10.44 11.63
CA LYS A 53 17.59 10.01 12.69
C LYS A 53 16.85 11.19 13.35
N ILE A 54 16.47 12.19 12.55
CA ILE A 54 15.76 13.39 13.03
C ILE A 54 14.32 13.04 13.46
N TYR A 55 13.71 12.05 12.80
CA TYR A 55 12.36 11.62 13.13
C TYR A 55 12.37 10.80 14.41
N THR A 56 11.64 11.26 15.43
CA THR A 56 11.47 10.53 16.68
C THR A 56 10.37 9.49 16.60
N ASP A 57 9.45 9.66 15.65
CA ASP A 57 8.32 8.76 15.43
C ASP A 57 7.93 8.72 13.93
N LYS A 58 7.14 7.71 13.57
CA LYS A 58 6.65 7.51 12.20
C LYS A 58 5.66 8.59 11.75
N GLU A 59 4.95 9.26 12.66
CA GLU A 59 3.98 10.29 12.31
C GLU A 59 4.66 11.53 11.74
N GLN A 60 5.84 11.89 12.25
CA GLN A 60 6.63 12.99 11.70
C GLN A 60 7.11 12.71 10.26
N LEU A 61 7.52 11.46 9.98
CA LEU A 61 7.88 11.04 8.62
C LEU A 61 6.67 11.09 7.67
N ILE A 62 5.51 10.60 8.13
CA ILE A 62 4.26 10.64 7.37
C ILE A 62 3.83 12.09 7.13
N SER A 63 3.92 12.96 8.13
CA SER A 63 3.57 14.37 8.04
C SER A 63 4.42 15.10 6.98
N ASP A 64 5.73 14.91 7.01
CA ASP A 64 6.64 15.46 6.00
C ASP A 64 6.37 14.91 4.59
N THR A 65 6.03 13.62 4.49
CA THR A 65 5.70 12.98 3.21
C THR A 65 4.37 13.49 2.66
N LEU A 66 3.37 13.72 3.51
CA LEU A 66 2.12 14.36 3.12
C LEU A 66 2.34 15.81 2.72
N LEU A 67 3.15 16.56 3.47
CA LEU A 67 3.49 17.95 3.19
C LEU A 67 4.11 18.12 1.79
N LEU A 68 4.95 17.17 1.37
CA LEU A 68 5.50 17.14 0.01
C LEU A 68 4.41 17.19 -1.07
N PHE A 69 3.35 16.39 -0.90
CA PHE A 69 2.25 16.30 -1.86
C PHE A 69 1.24 17.44 -1.72
N TYR A 70 0.95 17.90 -0.50
CA TYR A 70 0.10 19.08 -0.33
C TYR A 70 0.74 20.34 -0.91
N ASN A 71 2.06 20.49 -0.79
CA ASN A 71 2.79 21.57 -1.44
C ASN A 71 2.64 21.53 -2.97
N ALA A 72 2.59 20.32 -3.55
CA ALA A 72 2.33 20.17 -4.97
C ALA A 72 0.88 20.54 -5.33
N LEU A 73 -0.12 20.16 -4.53
CA LEU A 73 -1.51 20.60 -4.74
C LEU A 73 -1.67 22.12 -4.62
N ALA A 74 -0.90 22.77 -3.74
CA ALA A 74 -0.95 24.22 -3.53
C ALA A 74 -0.34 25.03 -4.69
N TYR A 75 0.56 24.43 -5.47
CA TYR A 75 1.29 25.12 -6.54
C TYR A 75 0.83 24.72 -7.95
N TYR A 76 0.60 23.44 -8.18
CA TYR A 76 0.27 22.93 -9.51
C TYR A 76 -1.23 23.03 -9.77
N PRO A 77 -1.65 23.26 -11.03
CA PRO A 77 -3.06 23.34 -11.37
C PRO A 77 -3.71 21.95 -11.37
N LYS A 78 -5.01 21.89 -11.08
CA LYS A 78 -5.78 20.64 -10.87
C LYS A 78 -5.77 19.69 -12.08
N ASP A 79 -5.65 20.25 -13.28
CA ASP A 79 -5.67 19.54 -14.55
C ASP A 79 -4.34 18.89 -14.91
N CYS A 80 -3.25 19.19 -14.20
CA CYS A 80 -1.95 18.61 -14.51
C CYS A 80 -1.70 17.28 -13.78
N THR A 81 -0.88 16.45 -14.41
CA THR A 81 -0.55 15.11 -13.90
C THR A 81 0.09 15.13 -12.51
N ILE A 82 0.86 16.18 -12.18
CA ILE A 82 1.53 16.30 -10.88
C ILE A 82 0.50 16.49 -9.76
N TYR A 83 -0.53 17.30 -10.01
CA TYR A 83 -1.64 17.48 -9.08
C TYR A 83 -2.39 16.17 -8.86
N THR A 84 -2.82 15.51 -9.94
CA THR A 84 -3.54 14.24 -9.85
C THR A 84 -2.74 13.14 -9.14
N ILE A 85 -1.42 13.07 -9.38
CA ILE A 85 -0.55 12.11 -8.67
C ILE A 85 -0.46 12.45 -7.19
N SER A 86 -0.27 13.72 -6.85
CA SER A 86 -0.17 14.17 -5.47
C SER A 86 -1.45 13.90 -4.69
N GLU A 87 -2.61 14.15 -5.30
CA GLU A 87 -3.91 13.86 -4.70
C GLU A 87 -4.09 12.36 -4.42
N LYS A 88 -3.71 11.50 -5.36
CA LYS A 88 -3.77 10.04 -5.17
C LYS A 88 -2.82 9.56 -4.07
N PHE A 89 -1.62 10.13 -3.96
CA PHE A 89 -0.69 9.80 -2.88
C PHE A 89 -1.18 10.28 -1.51
N ILE A 90 -1.81 11.46 -1.43
CA ILE A 90 -2.44 11.94 -0.20
C ILE A 90 -3.57 11.01 0.22
N GLN A 91 -4.50 10.70 -0.68
CA GLN A 91 -5.60 9.76 -0.40
C GLN A 91 -5.08 8.39 0.08
N PHE A 92 -4.00 7.91 -0.52
CA PHE A 92 -3.34 6.68 -0.11
C PHE A 92 -2.77 6.76 1.32
N LEU A 93 -1.95 7.78 1.63
CA LEU A 93 -1.31 7.94 2.93
C LEU A 93 -2.32 8.23 4.05
N GLU A 94 -3.32 9.06 3.78
CA GLU A 94 -4.43 9.30 4.71
C GLU A 94 -5.27 8.05 4.91
N GLY A 95 -5.50 7.27 3.85
CA GLY A 95 -6.17 5.96 3.93
C GLY A 95 -5.42 5.00 4.84
N MET A 96 -4.09 4.91 4.71
CA MET A 96 -3.25 4.12 5.61
C MET A 96 -3.34 4.62 7.07
N LYS A 97 -3.35 5.94 7.30
CA LYS A 97 -3.48 6.51 8.64
C LYS A 97 -4.85 6.24 9.27
N LYS A 98 -5.93 6.41 8.50
CA LYS A 98 -7.29 6.05 8.92
C LYS A 98 -7.39 4.57 9.24
N MET A 99 -6.78 3.71 8.42
CA MET A 99 -6.73 2.28 8.68
C MET A 99 -5.94 1.94 9.94
N GLN A 100 -4.79 2.58 10.20
CA GLN A 100 -4.07 2.40 11.47
C GLN A 100 -4.90 2.84 12.69
N LEU A 101 -5.67 3.92 12.57
CA LEU A 101 -6.59 4.37 13.61
C LEU A 101 -7.74 3.37 13.81
N THR A 102 -8.34 2.88 12.73
CA THR A 102 -9.40 1.86 12.78
C THR A 102 -8.88 0.55 13.35
N THR A 103 -7.68 0.10 12.98
CA THR A 103 -7.05 -1.10 13.55
C THR A 103 -6.68 -0.90 15.00
N LYS A 104 -6.23 0.29 15.43
CA LYS A 104 -6.00 0.60 16.84
C LYS A 104 -7.30 0.59 17.64
N PHE A 105 -8.37 1.14 17.07
CA PHE A 105 -9.72 1.12 17.64
C PHE A 105 -10.25 -0.32 17.73
N LEU A 106 -10.15 -1.11 16.66
CA LEU A 106 -10.55 -2.52 16.63
C LEU A 106 -9.71 -3.36 17.59
N LYS A 107 -8.39 -3.16 17.69
CA LYS A 107 -7.55 -3.82 18.70
C LYS A 107 -8.01 -3.49 20.12
N SER A 108 -8.41 -2.23 20.39
CA SER A 108 -8.98 -1.85 21.69
C SER A 108 -10.38 -2.43 21.93
N ALA A 109 -11.21 -2.53 20.89
CA ALA A 109 -12.55 -3.09 20.96
C ALA A 109 -12.50 -4.62 21.16
N ILE A 110 -11.62 -5.32 20.44
CA ILE A 110 -11.42 -6.77 20.51
C ILE A 110 -10.81 -7.18 21.87
N GLN A 111 -9.94 -6.36 22.46
CA GLN A 111 -9.48 -6.55 23.85
C GLN A 111 -10.65 -6.53 24.86
N THR A 112 -11.72 -5.80 24.53
CA THR A 112 -12.90 -5.62 25.39
C THR A 112 -14.00 -6.65 25.09
N THR A 113 -13.99 -7.29 23.92
CA THR A 113 -15.03 -8.22 23.48
C THR A 113 -14.48 -9.61 23.16
N VAL A 114 -14.04 -10.33 24.20
CA VAL A 114 -14.13 -11.81 24.18
C VAL A 114 -15.59 -12.15 24.43
N SER A 115 -16.41 -12.15 23.37
CA SER A 115 -17.75 -12.78 23.27
C SER A 115 -18.32 -12.53 21.86
N ILE A 116 -18.28 -13.57 21.02
CA ILE A 116 -18.89 -13.70 19.67
C ILE A 116 -20.43 -13.83 19.83
N PRO A 117 -21.37 -13.42 18.91
CA PRO A 117 -21.39 -13.68 17.45
C PRO A 117 -21.90 -12.60 16.46
N HIS A 118 -21.59 -12.87 15.18
CA HIS A 118 -22.01 -12.22 13.92
C HIS A 118 -23.53 -12.14 13.67
N PRO A 119 -23.96 -11.19 12.81
CA PRO A 119 -24.65 -11.57 11.55
C PRO A 119 -24.14 -10.84 10.28
N LYS A 120 -24.36 -11.48 9.12
CA LYS A 120 -24.03 -11.06 7.75
C LYS A 120 -25.16 -10.22 7.11
N GLN A 121 -24.85 -9.30 6.19
CA GLN A 121 -25.65 -9.09 4.96
C GLN A 121 -24.98 -8.23 3.86
N GLU A 122 -25.47 -8.46 2.64
CA GLU A 122 -25.02 -8.19 1.26
C GLU A 122 -24.94 -6.72 0.78
N LEU A 123 -24.19 -6.47 -0.32
CA LEU A 123 -24.72 -5.66 -1.43
C LEU A 123 -24.06 -5.95 -2.80
N ASN A 124 -24.91 -6.03 -3.81
CA ASN A 124 -24.69 -6.42 -5.20
C ASN A 124 -24.52 -5.23 -6.20
N ASN A 125 -24.03 -5.59 -7.40
CA ASN A 125 -24.17 -4.99 -8.75
C ASN A 125 -23.24 -3.82 -9.17
N SER A 126 -22.35 -4.02 -10.17
CA SER A 126 -22.52 -3.94 -11.65
C SER A 126 -22.66 -2.48 -12.14
N THR A 127 -21.98 -1.94 -13.16
CA THR A 127 -21.70 -2.44 -14.51
C THR A 127 -20.69 -1.49 -15.20
N LYS A 128 -19.94 -2.01 -16.18
CA LYS A 128 -19.55 -1.40 -17.47
C LYS A 128 -19.39 0.13 -17.55
N ASP A 129 -18.16 0.59 -17.73
CA ASP A 129 -17.70 1.27 -18.96
C ASP A 129 -16.23 1.71 -18.83
N ILE A 130 -15.67 2.23 -19.92
CA ILE A 130 -14.30 2.79 -20.08
C ILE A 130 -13.29 1.78 -20.64
N ARG A 131 -13.59 1.31 -21.85
CA ARG A 131 -12.56 1.27 -22.90
C ARG A 131 -12.41 2.70 -23.42
N MET A 132 -11.38 3.45 -23.02
CA MET A 132 -10.81 4.52 -23.87
C MET A 132 -9.46 5.05 -23.35
N VAL A 133 -8.47 5.00 -24.26
CA VAL A 133 -7.21 5.75 -24.36
C VAL A 133 -6.00 5.35 -23.47
N LYS A 134 -5.10 4.55 -24.08
CA LYS A 134 -3.70 4.36 -23.66
C LYS A 134 -2.85 5.57 -24.10
N LYS A 135 -2.37 6.39 -23.16
CA LYS A 135 -0.93 6.64 -22.89
C LYS A 135 -0.70 7.51 -21.65
N GLU A 136 -1.56 7.38 -20.64
CA GLU A 136 -1.32 7.92 -19.30
C GLU A 136 -0.40 6.98 -18.52
N ILE A 137 0.42 7.50 -17.60
CA ILE A 137 0.97 6.65 -16.52
C ILE A 137 -0.24 6.05 -15.83
N ASN A 138 -0.47 4.77 -16.13
CA ASN A 138 -1.54 4.04 -15.49
C ASN A 138 -1.09 3.87 -14.04
N VAL A 139 -1.59 4.72 -13.15
CA VAL A 139 -1.29 4.70 -11.70
C VAL A 139 -1.54 3.29 -11.15
N THR A 140 -2.53 2.57 -11.69
CA THR A 140 -2.76 1.16 -11.41
C THR A 140 -1.55 0.29 -11.75
N ARG A 141 -0.82 0.55 -12.85
CA ARG A 141 0.40 -0.18 -13.24
C ARG A 141 1.57 0.09 -12.30
N VAL A 142 1.75 1.35 -11.86
CA VAL A 142 2.78 1.70 -10.86
C VAL A 142 2.45 1.05 -9.51
N PHE A 143 1.20 1.19 -9.07
CA PHE A 143 0.64 0.52 -7.91
C PHE A 143 0.89 -1.00 -7.94
N LYS A 144 0.54 -1.65 -9.05
CA LYS A 144 0.79 -3.09 -9.24
C LYS A 144 2.26 -3.46 -9.14
N LYS A 145 3.16 -2.63 -9.70
CA LYS A 145 4.59 -2.87 -9.59
C LYS A 145 5.06 -2.82 -8.14
N LEU A 146 4.56 -1.85 -7.36
CA LEU A 146 4.86 -1.74 -5.92
C LEU A 146 4.30 -2.92 -5.12
N VAL A 147 3.03 -3.31 -5.34
CA VAL A 147 2.43 -4.49 -4.69
C VAL A 147 3.22 -5.75 -5.04
N ARG A 148 3.55 -5.96 -6.32
CA ARG A 148 4.35 -7.12 -6.76
C ARG A 148 5.72 -7.16 -6.09
N LEU A 149 6.40 -6.01 -5.96
CA LEU A 149 7.72 -5.95 -5.30
C LEU A 149 7.62 -6.26 -3.81
N LYS A 150 6.61 -5.71 -3.11
CA LYS A 150 6.35 -6.05 -1.71
C LYS A 150 6.06 -7.53 -1.55
N VAL A 151 5.10 -8.09 -2.29
CA VAL A 151 4.76 -9.53 -2.21
C VAL A 151 5.97 -10.42 -2.54
N PHE A 152 6.74 -10.08 -3.58
CA PHE A 152 7.94 -10.85 -3.93
C PHE A 152 8.97 -10.84 -2.80
N SER A 153 9.24 -9.68 -2.20
CA SER A 153 10.16 -9.58 -1.06
C SER A 153 9.69 -10.41 0.13
N PHE A 154 8.38 -10.44 0.38
CA PHE A 154 7.80 -11.23 1.47
C PHE A 154 7.87 -12.74 1.21
N ILE A 155 7.55 -13.19 0.00
CA ILE A 155 7.59 -14.63 -0.35
C ILE A 155 8.99 -15.23 -0.19
N HIS A 156 10.05 -14.40 -0.22
CA HIS A 156 11.42 -14.85 -0.02
C HIS A 156 11.95 -14.53 1.38
N SER A 157 11.12 -14.00 2.27
CA SER A 157 11.51 -13.64 3.63
C SER A 157 11.57 -14.86 4.53
N GLN A 158 12.62 -14.93 5.33
CA GLN A 158 12.85 -15.98 6.32
C GLN A 158 12.75 -15.39 7.72
N ASP A 159 12.28 -16.20 8.68
CA ASP A 159 12.37 -15.84 10.09
C ASP A 159 13.85 -15.78 10.52
N PRO A 160 14.31 -14.70 11.16
CA PRO A 160 15.71 -14.55 11.57
C PRO A 160 16.16 -15.54 12.65
N LEU A 161 15.24 -16.17 13.39
CA LEU A 161 15.55 -17.08 14.50
C LEU A 161 15.87 -18.49 14.02
N ASP A 162 15.15 -19.00 13.02
CA ASP A 162 15.26 -20.40 12.58
C ASP A 162 15.36 -20.55 11.04
N TYR A 163 15.35 -19.44 10.30
CA TYR A 163 15.49 -19.36 8.86
C TYR A 163 14.38 -20.06 8.05
N HIS A 164 13.24 -20.41 8.67
CA HIS A 164 12.12 -20.95 7.89
C HIS A 164 11.52 -19.87 6.99
N LEU A 165 11.01 -20.28 5.84
CA LEU A 165 10.35 -19.37 4.90
C LEU A 165 8.94 -19.04 5.40
N ILE A 166 8.70 -17.78 5.77
CA ILE A 166 7.46 -17.33 6.42
C ILE A 166 6.24 -17.58 5.52
N SER A 167 6.41 -17.47 4.20
CA SER A 167 5.31 -17.65 3.24
C SER A 167 4.96 -19.10 2.93
N LYS A 168 5.78 -20.08 3.35
CA LYS A 168 5.72 -21.46 2.85
C LYS A 168 4.33 -22.07 2.96
N GLU A 169 3.76 -22.05 4.17
CA GLU A 169 2.46 -22.67 4.48
C GLU A 169 1.27 -21.84 3.95
N PHE A 170 1.52 -20.66 3.38
CA PHE A 170 0.51 -19.78 2.79
C PHE A 170 0.54 -19.80 1.26
N MET A 171 1.47 -20.53 0.63
CA MET A 171 1.60 -20.55 -0.83
C MET A 171 0.41 -21.22 -1.51
N SER A 172 -0.09 -22.32 -0.96
CA SER A 172 -1.21 -23.08 -1.50
C SER A 172 -2.01 -23.71 -0.38
N ILE A 173 -3.33 -23.58 -0.43
CA ILE A 173 -4.22 -24.36 0.45
C ILE A 173 -4.28 -25.81 -0.08
N PRO A 174 -4.21 -26.83 0.78
CA PRO A 174 -4.39 -28.23 0.38
C PRO A 174 -5.71 -28.42 -0.36
N CYS A 175 -5.78 -29.33 -1.34
CA CYS A 175 -7.03 -29.53 -2.06
C CYS A 175 -8.14 -30.09 -1.15
N LYS A 176 -9.39 -30.03 -1.62
CA LYS A 176 -10.56 -30.43 -0.81
C LYS A 176 -10.51 -31.90 -0.42
N GLU A 177 -9.89 -32.74 -1.23
CA GLU A 177 -9.68 -34.16 -0.99
C GLU A 177 -8.67 -34.39 0.14
N GLU A 178 -7.62 -33.57 0.22
CA GLU A 178 -6.58 -33.64 1.24
C GLU A 178 -7.00 -33.05 2.58
N CYS A 179 -7.77 -31.95 2.56
CA CYS A 179 -8.22 -31.28 3.79
C CYS A 179 -9.71 -30.90 3.75
N PRO A 180 -10.63 -31.88 3.72
CA PRO A 180 -12.06 -31.60 3.60
C PRO A 180 -12.62 -30.78 4.76
N ASN A 181 -12.01 -30.87 5.96
CA ASN A 181 -12.43 -30.10 7.13
C ASN A 181 -12.09 -28.61 7.00
N TYR A 182 -10.98 -28.25 6.33
CA TYR A 182 -10.66 -26.84 6.07
C TYR A 182 -11.79 -26.17 5.29
N TYR A 183 -12.25 -26.79 4.21
CA TYR A 183 -13.33 -26.25 3.37
C TYR A 183 -14.73 -26.30 4.00
N LYS A 184 -14.93 -27.04 5.10
CA LYS A 184 -16.18 -27.00 5.87
C LYS A 184 -16.23 -25.80 6.81
N ILE A 185 -15.08 -25.40 7.32
CA ILE A 185 -14.93 -24.43 8.42
C ILE A 185 -14.56 -23.05 7.88
N ILE A 186 -13.76 -23.01 6.80
CA ILE A 186 -13.28 -21.78 6.18
C ILE A 186 -14.22 -21.39 5.03
N PRO A 187 -14.94 -20.25 5.14
CA PRO A 187 -15.96 -19.87 4.18
C PRO A 187 -15.38 -19.34 2.87
N GLU A 188 -14.25 -18.64 2.92
CA GLU A 188 -13.62 -18.01 1.76
C GLU A 188 -12.12 -18.36 1.72
N PRO A 189 -11.75 -19.56 1.21
CA PRO A 189 -10.36 -19.97 1.08
C PRO A 189 -9.56 -19.03 0.17
N ILE A 190 -8.34 -18.66 0.58
CA ILE A 190 -7.40 -17.88 -0.23
C ILE A 190 -5.95 -18.20 0.13
N ASP A 191 -5.06 -18.19 -0.86
CA ASP A 191 -3.62 -18.41 -0.69
C ASP A 191 -2.78 -17.37 -1.46
N LEU A 192 -1.47 -17.34 -1.19
CA LEU A 192 -0.54 -16.41 -1.83
C LEU A 192 -0.38 -16.68 -3.33
N THR A 193 -0.60 -17.90 -3.80
CA THR A 193 -0.63 -18.19 -5.25
C THR A 193 -1.81 -17.49 -5.91
N THR A 194 -2.98 -17.55 -5.29
CA THR A 194 -4.21 -16.87 -5.74
C THR A 194 -4.02 -15.36 -5.74
N ILE A 195 -3.45 -14.81 -4.67
CA ILE A 195 -3.16 -13.38 -4.56
C ILE A 195 -2.12 -12.95 -5.61
N GLY A 196 -1.07 -13.76 -5.80
CA GLY A 196 -0.05 -13.56 -6.83
C GLY A 196 -0.66 -13.53 -8.24
N ASN A 197 -1.57 -14.46 -8.52
CA ASN A 197 -2.33 -14.52 -9.76
C ASN A 197 -3.26 -13.30 -9.93
N ASN A 198 -3.90 -12.84 -8.87
CA ASN A 198 -4.73 -11.63 -8.91
C ASN A 198 -3.90 -10.37 -9.21
N ILE A 199 -2.64 -10.31 -8.75
CA ILE A 199 -1.68 -9.24 -9.11
C ILE A 199 -1.32 -9.31 -10.59
N THR A 200 -0.91 -10.49 -11.09
CA THR A 200 -0.48 -10.67 -12.50
C THR A 200 -1.63 -10.42 -13.48
N GLN A 201 -2.84 -10.89 -13.14
CA GLN A 201 -4.06 -10.71 -13.93
C GLN A 201 -4.72 -9.35 -13.76
N LEU A 202 -4.11 -8.44 -13.00
CA LEU A 202 -4.57 -7.05 -12.88
C LEU A 202 -5.96 -6.90 -12.23
N LYS A 203 -6.32 -7.83 -11.34
CA LYS A 203 -7.62 -7.85 -10.65
C LYS A 203 -7.72 -6.78 -9.56
N TYR A 204 -6.64 -6.51 -8.84
CA TYR A 204 -6.60 -5.43 -7.84
C TYR A 204 -6.57 -4.05 -8.51
N LYS A 205 -7.66 -3.30 -8.37
CA LYS A 205 -7.77 -1.91 -8.85
C LYS A 205 -7.27 -0.90 -7.83
N THR A 206 -7.31 -1.26 -6.55
CA THR A 206 -6.83 -0.43 -5.43
C THR A 206 -6.03 -1.29 -4.45
N ILE A 207 -5.24 -0.65 -3.59
CA ILE A 207 -4.51 -1.36 -2.53
C ILE A 207 -5.46 -2.01 -1.52
N ASN A 208 -6.63 -1.40 -1.30
CA ASN A 208 -7.59 -1.89 -0.32
C ASN A 208 -8.07 -3.30 -0.67
N VAL A 209 -8.34 -3.59 -1.96
CA VAL A 209 -8.75 -4.94 -2.38
C VAL A 209 -7.61 -5.94 -2.19
N PHE A 210 -6.36 -5.55 -2.46
CA PHE A 210 -5.19 -6.41 -2.18
C PHE A 210 -5.01 -6.66 -0.67
N ILE A 211 -5.17 -5.62 0.16
CA ILE A 211 -5.06 -5.72 1.62
C ILE A 211 -6.19 -6.57 2.19
N GLN A 212 -7.40 -6.48 1.65
CA GLN A 212 -8.53 -7.33 2.04
C GLN A 212 -8.19 -8.81 1.80
N ASP A 213 -7.61 -9.16 0.66
CA ASP A 213 -7.22 -10.53 0.37
C ASP A 213 -6.07 -11.03 1.29
N ILE A 214 -5.10 -10.18 1.63
CA ILE A 214 -4.07 -10.54 2.63
C ILE A 214 -4.66 -10.66 4.04
N ALA A 215 -5.59 -9.78 4.42
CA ALA A 215 -6.26 -9.85 5.71
C ALA A 215 -7.12 -11.10 5.82
N LEU A 216 -7.79 -11.51 4.72
CA LEU A 216 -8.53 -12.75 4.62
C LEU A 216 -7.60 -13.97 4.77
N LEU A 217 -6.45 -13.97 4.10
CA LEU A 217 -5.42 -15.00 4.26
C LEU A 217 -5.01 -15.17 5.73
N ILE A 218 -4.70 -14.06 6.41
CA ILE A 218 -4.34 -14.05 7.83
C ILE A 218 -5.50 -14.55 8.70
N ALA A 219 -6.71 -14.04 8.49
CA ALA A 219 -7.87 -14.39 9.28
C ALA A 219 -8.20 -15.88 9.18
N ASN A 220 -8.17 -16.44 7.96
CA ASN A 220 -8.39 -17.87 7.74
C ASN A 220 -7.33 -18.73 8.42
N ALA A 221 -6.05 -18.34 8.30
CA ALA A 221 -4.96 -19.06 8.95
C ALA A 221 -5.11 -19.03 10.48
N ARG A 222 -5.43 -17.87 11.07
CA ARG A 222 -5.65 -17.74 12.52
C ARG A 222 -6.89 -18.49 13.02
N PHE A 223 -7.93 -18.56 12.20
CA PHE A 223 -9.16 -19.26 12.56
C PHE A 223 -9.00 -20.79 12.52
N PHE A 224 -8.28 -21.30 11.52
CA PHE A 224 -8.08 -22.74 11.35
C PHE A 224 -6.99 -23.30 12.27
N ASN A 225 -5.94 -22.52 12.53
CA ASN A 225 -4.75 -23.01 13.22
C ASN A 225 -4.72 -22.61 14.70
N ASN A 226 -4.10 -23.46 15.52
CA ASN A 226 -3.87 -23.16 16.94
C ASN A 226 -2.96 -21.94 17.09
N ALA A 227 -3.25 -21.05 18.05
CA ALA A 227 -2.46 -19.85 18.34
C ALA A 227 -0.97 -20.13 18.64
N LEU A 228 -0.64 -21.31 19.15
CA LEU A 228 0.73 -21.74 19.43
C LEU A 228 1.44 -22.35 18.21
N SER A 229 0.76 -22.53 17.09
CA SER A 229 1.38 -23.10 15.88
C SER A 229 2.25 -22.08 15.15
N GLN A 230 3.27 -22.57 14.46
CA GLN A 230 4.15 -21.73 13.64
C GLN A 230 3.36 -20.94 12.59
N ILE A 231 2.40 -21.59 11.93
CA ILE A 231 1.53 -20.95 10.93
C ILE A 231 0.80 -19.74 11.54
N TYR A 232 0.27 -19.88 12.75
CA TYR A 232 -0.38 -18.76 13.42
C TYR A 232 0.62 -17.64 13.71
N GLN A 233 1.81 -17.96 14.23
CA GLN A 233 2.85 -16.96 14.52
C GLN A 233 3.33 -16.23 13.25
N ASP A 234 3.45 -16.94 12.13
CA ASP A 234 3.84 -16.37 10.84
C ASP A 234 2.82 -15.35 10.31
N THR A 235 1.55 -15.49 10.67
CA THR A 235 0.55 -14.45 10.34
C THR A 235 0.86 -13.09 10.94
N ILE A 236 1.53 -13.05 12.10
CA ILE A 236 1.94 -11.79 12.75
C ILE A 236 3.00 -11.10 11.89
N LYS A 237 3.97 -11.86 11.37
CA LYS A 237 5.00 -11.33 10.47
C LYS A 237 4.43 -10.88 9.13
N ILE A 238 3.44 -11.60 8.59
CA ILE A 238 2.70 -11.15 7.40
C ILE A 238 2.01 -9.81 7.68
N GLU A 239 1.32 -9.69 8.82
CA GLU A 239 0.64 -8.47 9.25
C GLU A 239 1.62 -7.30 9.40
N GLU A 240 2.79 -7.53 9.99
CA GLU A 240 3.86 -6.52 10.10
C GLU A 240 4.42 -6.09 8.75
N PHE A 241 4.60 -7.04 7.82
CA PHE A 241 5.12 -6.75 6.49
C PHE A 241 4.20 -5.84 5.65
N ILE A 242 2.88 -5.98 5.83
CA ILE A 242 1.88 -5.19 5.10
C ILE A 242 1.48 -3.88 5.81
N SER A 243 1.83 -3.72 7.09
CA SER A 243 1.57 -2.51 7.90
C SER A 243 2.45 -1.31 7.53
#